data_AF-A0A7W0MZC0-F1
#
_entry.id   AF-A0A7W0MZC0-F1
#
_cell.length_a   1.000
_cell.length_b   1.000
_cell.length_c   1.000
_cell.angle_alpha   90.00
_cell.angle_beta   90.00
_cell.angle_gamma   90.00
#
_symmetry.space_group_name_H-M   'P 1'
#
loop_
_entity.id
_entity.type
_entity.pdbx_description
1 polymer ?
#
loop_
_entity_poly.entity_id
_entity_poly.type
_entity_poly.pdbx_seq_one_letter_code
_entity_poly.pdbx_strand_id
1 'polypeptide(L)' 'MARKTVLVCDNCAKEVGDGKGAVLRLSFTDARRGAKQADLCDDCAANMPGQAAARRGRRPKAAAA' A
#
# COMPACT_ATOMS: atom_id res chain seq x y z
N MET A 1 26.12 19.72 -4.21
CA MET A 1 25.34 18.90 -3.24
C MET A 1 24.27 18.14 -4.02
N ALA A 2 24.26 16.82 -3.98
CA ALA A 2 23.25 16.03 -4.67
C ALA A 2 21.94 16.06 -3.86
N ARG A 3 20.81 16.33 -4.52
CA ARG A 3 19.49 16.29 -3.88
C ARG A 3 18.98 14.85 -3.92
N LYS A 4 18.61 14.29 -2.76
CA LYS A 4 17.94 12.99 -2.67
C LYS A 4 16.43 13.22 -2.57
N THR A 5 15.65 12.56 -3.41
CA THR A 5 14.20 12.46 -3.24
C THR A 5 13.89 11.34 -2.25
N VAL A 6 13.09 11.63 -1.24
CA VAL A 6 12.62 10.65 -0.25
C VAL A 6 11.12 10.48 -0.37
N LEU A 7 10.65 9.24 -0.28
CA LEU A 7 9.22 8.94 -0.16
C LEU A 7 8.82 9.14 1.30
N VAL A 8 7.73 9.85 1.54
CA VAL A 8 7.22 10.13 2.88
C VAL A 8 5.80 9.58 3.00
N CYS A 9 5.51 8.93 4.11
CA CYS A 9 4.18 8.38 4.40
C CYS A 9 3.17 9.51 4.62
N ASP A 10 2.09 9.52 3.86
CA ASP A 10 1.03 10.54 3.94
C ASP A 10 0.27 10.51 5.28
N ASN A 11 0.31 9.39 6.00
CA ASN A 11 -0.41 9.22 7.26
C ASN A 11 0.38 9.67 8.50
N CYS A 12 1.70 9.44 8.52
CA CYS A 12 2.53 9.68 9.71
C CYS A 12 3.75 10.58 9.46
N ALA A 13 3.90 11.10 8.25
CA ALA A 13 4.99 11.98 7.81
C ALA A 13 6.42 11.40 8.00
N LYS A 14 6.54 10.08 8.20
CA LYS A 14 7.84 9.39 8.29
C LYS A 14 8.35 9.01 6.91
N GLU A 15 9.67 9.05 6.73
CA GLU A 15 10.31 8.52 5.53
C GLU A 15 10.03 7.02 5.37
N VAL A 16 9.70 6.63 4.15
CA VAL A 16 9.51 5.24 3.75
C VAL A 16 10.85 4.70 3.27
N GLY A 17 11.31 3.60 3.86
CA GLY A 17 12.56 2.96 3.47
C GLY A 17 12.50 2.35 2.07
N ASP A 18 13.67 2.22 1.43
CA ASP A 18 13.78 1.65 0.09
C ASP A 18 13.25 0.21 0.05
N GLY A 19 12.33 -0.07 -0.89
CA GLY A 19 11.68 -1.38 -1.04
C GLY A 19 10.63 -1.71 0.02
N LYS A 20 10.25 -0.73 0.86
CA LYS A 20 9.19 -0.83 1.86
C LYS A 20 7.99 0.05 1.48
N GLY A 21 6.89 -0.14 2.20
CA GLY A 21 5.68 0.66 2.06
C GLY A 21 4.66 0.07 1.10
N ALA A 22 3.56 0.81 0.95
CA ALA A 22 2.44 0.45 0.11
C ALA A 22 1.79 1.69 -0.50
N VAL A 23 1.22 1.49 -1.69
CA VAL A 23 0.35 2.48 -2.33
C VAL A 23 -1.10 2.08 -2.08
N LEU A 24 -1.87 2.94 -1.42
CA LEU A 24 -3.30 2.76 -1.25
C LEU A 24 -4.04 3.49 -2.36
N ARG A 25 -5.02 2.83 -2.99
CA ARG A 25 -6.00 3.47 -3.88
C ARG A 25 -7.41 3.20 -3.40
N LEU A 26 -8.13 4.26 -3.04
CA LEU A 26 -9.52 4.22 -2.61
C LEU A 26 -10.41 4.80 -3.72
N SER A 27 -11.22 3.96 -4.36
CA SER A 27 -12.23 4.41 -5.32
C SER A 27 -13.55 4.67 -4.63
N PHE A 28 -14.10 5.87 -4.80
CA PHE A 28 -15.44 6.19 -4.29
C PHE A 28 -16.51 5.58 -5.20
N THR A 29 -17.63 5.16 -4.61
CA THR A 29 -18.81 4.69 -5.37
C THR A 29 -19.50 5.84 -6.10
N ASP A 30 -19.48 7.06 -5.55
CA ASP A 30 -19.89 8.27 -6.27
C ASP A 30 -18.84 8.63 -7.32
N ALA A 31 -19.20 8.44 -8.59
CA ALA A 31 -18.33 8.68 -9.74
C ALA A 31 -17.79 10.11 -9.82
N ARG A 32 -18.47 11.09 -9.24
CA ARG A 32 -18.02 12.50 -9.24
C ARG A 32 -16.82 12.72 -8.32
N ARG A 33 -16.65 11.88 -7.31
CA ARG A 33 -15.56 11.96 -6.33
C ARG A 33 -14.27 11.28 -6.80
N GLY A 34 -14.36 10.39 -7.78
CA GLY A 34 -13.22 9.69 -8.36
C GLY A 34 -12.52 8.74 -7.38
N ALA A 35 -11.19 8.80 -7.32
CA ALA A 35 -10.37 7.98 -6.42
C ALA A 35 -9.34 8.82 -5.67
N LYS A 36 -8.97 8.38 -4.47
CA LYS A 36 -7.83 8.90 -3.70
C LYS A 36 -6.68 7.91 -3.75
N GLN A 37 -5.46 8.45 -3.80
CA GLN A 37 -4.23 7.69 -3.69
C GLN A 37 -3.41 8.24 -2.52
N ALA A 38 -2.72 7.36 -1.81
CA ALA A 38 -1.81 7.71 -0.72
C ALA A 38 -0.64 6.74 -0.65
N ASP A 39 0.53 7.26 -0.28
CA ASP A 39 1.74 6.48 -0.01
C ASP A 39 1.88 6.24 1.49
N LEU A 40 2.07 4.97 1.88
CA LEU A 40 2.08 4.55 3.27
C LEU A 40 3.35 3.75 3.59
N CYS A 41 3.88 3.90 4.81
CA CYS A 41 4.85 2.95 5.35
C CYS A 41 4.18 1.60 5.70
N ASP A 42 4.97 0.54 5.87
CA ASP A 42 4.47 -0.81 6.17
C ASP A 42 3.52 -0.85 7.38
N ASP A 43 3.88 -0.15 8.46
CA ASP A 43 3.07 -0.11 9.69
C ASP A 43 1.71 0.56 9.44
N CYS A 44 1.69 1.68 8.71
CA CYS A 44 0.44 2.37 8.40
C CYS A 44 -0.41 1.55 7.42
N ALA A 45 0.22 0.91 6.43
CA ALA A 45 -0.44 0.05 5.47
C ALA A 45 -1.05 -1.19 6.14
N ALA A 46 -0.35 -1.82 7.08
CA ALA A 46 -0.82 -2.99 7.82
C ALA A 46 -2.04 -2.69 8.71
N ASN A 47 -2.16 -1.45 9.19
CA ASN A 47 -3.31 -0.99 9.98
C ASN A 47 -4.48 -0.50 9.12
N MET A 48 -4.35 -0.47 7.79
CA MET A 48 -5.47 -0.06 6.92
C MET A 48 -6.60 -1.08 6.97
N PRO A 49 -7.87 -0.62 6.95
CA PRO A 49 -9.02 -1.52 6.98
C PRO A 49 -9.06 -2.38 5.72
N GLY A 50 -9.35 -3.66 5.89
CA GLY A 50 -9.46 -4.61 4.80
C GLY A 50 -9.03 -6.01 5.23
N GLN A 51 -8.99 -6.91 4.26
CA GLN A 51 -8.47 -8.26 4.44
C GLN A 51 -7.30 -8.45 3.49
N ALA A 52 -6.30 -9.22 3.91
CA ALA A 52 -5.18 -9.57 3.06
C ALA A 52 -5.70 -10.29 1.80
N ALA A 53 -5.57 -9.64 0.64
CA ALA A 53 -5.92 -10.26 -0.62
C ALA A 53 -4.89 -11.35 -0.93
N ALA A 54 -5.36 -12.58 -1.14
CA ALA A 54 -4.49 -13.67 -1.57
C ALA A 54 -3.80 -13.27 -2.88
N ARG A 55 -2.47 -13.47 -2.95
CA ARG A 55 -1.71 -13.29 -4.19
C ARG A 55 -2.30 -14.26 -5.22
N ARG A 56 -2.99 -13.74 -6.25
CA ARG A 56 -3.52 -14.54 -7.36
C ARG A 56 -2.35 -15.37 -7.91
N GLY A 57 -2.41 -16.69 -7.76
CA GLY A 57 -1.39 -17.62 -8.24
C GLY A 57 -0.61 -18.42 -7.17
N ARG A 58 -0.68 -18.08 -5.88
CA ARG A 58 -0.09 -18.95 -4.84
C ARG A 58 -1.04 -20.11 -4.54
N ARG A 59 -0.91 -21.24 -5.25
CA ARG A 59 -1.54 -22.50 -4.84
C ARG A 59 -1.06 -22.86 -3.42
N PRO A 60 -1.96 -23.18 -2.47
CA PRO A 60 -1.55 -23.67 -1.17
C PRO A 60 -0.68 -24.92 -1.36
N LYS A 61 0.39 -25.08 -0.58
CA LYS A 61 1.30 -26.25 -0.65
C LYS A 61 0.55 -27.58 -0.47
N ALA A 62 -0.61 -27.56 0.19
CA ALA A 62 -1.49 -28.71 0.38
C ALA A 62 -2.35 -29.08 -0.86
N ALA A 63 -2.44 -28.21 -1.87
CA ALA A 63 -3.16 -28.47 -3.12
C ALA A 63 -2.26 -29.03 -4.24
N ALA A 64 -1.02 -29.42 -3.89
CA ALA A 64 -0.12 -30.21 -4.72
C ALA A 64 -0.01 -31.61 -4.11
N ALA A 65 -1.11 -32.36 -4.14
CA ALA A 65 -1.19 -33.78 -3.88
C ALA A 65 -2.17 -34.38 -4.88
#